data_AF-A0A1S8MAE9-F1
#
_entry.id   AF-A0A1S8MAE9-F1
#
_cell.length_a   1.000
_cell.length_b   1.000
_cell.length_c   1.000
_cell.angle_alpha   90.00
_cell.angle_beta   90.00
_cell.angle_gamma   90.00
#
_symmetry.space_group_name_H-M   'P 1'
#
loop_
_entity.id
_entity.type
_entity.pdbx_description
1 polymer ?
#
loop_
_entity_poly.entity_id
_entity_poly.type
_entity_poly.pdbx_seq_one_letter_code
_entity_poly.pdbx_strand_id
1 'polypeptide(L)'
;MKQSKTKLVCISIVILLLIITGVYAYKYNQYKIGFNKAMSQLENEKYDDSINLLGDIINTYFGKKNSGEIKKEIEKAKKFKANKKVYDEALKLFNNKKYLEAIDSFKKIPKYDKKRYELAQKKINKCKSSYISLNIENAKDEAKYYDYDSALNSIALVSTLDAANKNATILRDEYIKKKELGFDYDIQADSIKIIKYFNNGTEVTIPEVIDGKNVNIIGEESFFQHKDMISVILPQSITSIEGSAFYRCYSLEKITIPKNVKQMGNNPFFRCSSLTHISVAPDNKNFSELDGVLYNNDKSVLLAYPEGKTNESFTVPNSVIKIDGPAFGYHCEKLKTIIIPSNVIDFPDYNMFVYPDQITLKVKSGSVGEQYAKTNNLKFENY
;
A
#
# COMPACT_ATOMS: atom_id res chain seq x y z
N MET A 1 -5.76 -2.64 -16.14
CA MET A 1 -4.32 -2.77 -16.46
C MET A 1 -3.97 -3.24 -17.89
N LYS A 2 -4.40 -4.42 -18.38
CA LYS A 2 -3.97 -4.90 -19.72
C LYS A 2 -4.40 -3.99 -20.89
N GLN A 3 -5.64 -3.52 -20.90
CA GLN A 3 -6.13 -2.57 -21.93
C GLN A 3 -5.47 -1.19 -21.85
N SER A 4 -5.19 -0.65 -20.66
CA SER A 4 -4.56 0.67 -20.54
C SER A 4 -3.07 0.65 -20.92
N LYS A 5 -2.35 -0.45 -20.69
CA LYS A 5 -0.96 -0.63 -21.15
C LYS A 5 -0.86 -0.73 -22.69
N THR A 6 -1.82 -1.39 -23.36
CA THR A 6 -1.92 -1.40 -24.83
C THR A 6 -2.23 -0.02 -25.39
N LYS A 7 -3.16 0.72 -24.77
CA LYS A 7 -3.51 2.11 -25.14
C LYS A 7 -2.29 3.04 -25.06
N LEU A 8 -1.42 2.84 -24.07
CA LEU A 8 -0.19 3.61 -23.87
C LEU A 8 0.85 3.41 -24.98
N VAL A 9 1.07 2.17 -25.41
CA VAL A 9 1.99 1.81 -26.51
C VAL A 9 1.49 2.40 -27.83
N CYS A 10 0.18 2.30 -28.09
CA CYS A 10 -0.43 2.91 -29.27
C CYS A 10 -0.31 4.44 -29.26
N ILE A 11 -0.48 5.11 -28.11
CA ILE A 11 -0.33 6.57 -27.98
C ILE A 11 1.12 7.01 -28.28
N SER A 12 2.11 6.31 -27.75
CA SER A 12 3.53 6.62 -27.98
C SER A 12 3.94 6.42 -29.45
N ILE A 13 3.45 5.35 -30.10
CA ILE A 13 3.68 5.06 -31.51
C ILE A 13 2.99 6.11 -32.41
N VAL A 14 1.74 6.48 -32.11
CA VAL A 14 1.00 7.52 -32.84
C VAL A 14 1.71 8.87 -32.78
N ILE A 15 2.19 9.29 -31.60
CA ILE A 15 2.92 10.56 -31.46
C ILE A 15 4.20 10.55 -32.31
N LEU A 16 4.95 9.43 -32.31
CA LEU A 16 6.18 9.29 -33.08
C LEU A 16 5.91 9.31 -34.60
N LEU A 17 4.87 8.59 -35.04
CA LEU A 17 4.46 8.54 -36.45
C LEU A 17 3.89 9.87 -36.96
N LEU A 18 3.19 10.63 -36.11
CA LEU A 18 2.64 11.96 -36.46
C LEU A 18 3.74 13.01 -36.62
N ILE A 19 4.79 12.96 -35.80
CA ILE A 19 5.95 13.85 -35.92
C ILE A 19 6.69 13.57 -37.24
N ILE A 20 6.88 12.30 -37.58
CA ILE A 20 7.54 11.89 -38.83
C ILE A 20 6.66 12.28 -40.03
N THR A 21 5.42 11.82 -40.09
CA THR A 21 4.54 12.01 -41.26
C THR A 21 4.01 13.43 -41.44
N GLY A 22 3.80 14.20 -40.36
CA GLY A 22 3.31 15.57 -40.42
C GLY A 22 4.31 16.52 -41.09
N VAL A 23 5.62 16.34 -40.83
CA VAL A 23 6.69 17.08 -41.50
C VAL A 23 6.73 16.79 -43.00
N TYR A 24 6.52 15.53 -43.39
CA TYR A 24 6.60 15.12 -44.80
C TYR A 24 5.32 15.37 -45.60
N ALA A 25 4.14 15.20 -45.02
CA ALA A 25 2.87 15.55 -45.65
C ALA A 25 2.74 17.07 -45.90
N TYR A 26 3.40 17.87 -45.05
CA TYR A 26 3.55 19.32 -45.28
C TYR A 26 4.48 19.63 -46.45
N LYS A 27 5.61 18.91 -46.57
CA LYS A 27 6.59 19.10 -47.65
C LYS A 27 6.10 18.56 -49.02
N TYR A 28 5.23 17.54 -49.02
CA TYR A 28 4.77 16.86 -50.23
C TYR A 28 3.24 16.66 -50.20
N ASN A 29 2.54 17.47 -50.99
CA ASN A 29 1.07 17.62 -50.97
C ASN A 29 0.29 16.32 -51.24
N GLN A 30 0.90 15.35 -51.93
CA GLN A 30 0.30 14.06 -52.29
C GLN A 30 -0.01 13.13 -51.10
N TYR A 31 0.62 13.35 -49.93
CA TYR A 31 0.40 12.51 -48.73
C TYR A 31 -0.59 13.12 -47.74
N LYS A 32 -1.08 14.33 -48.02
CA LYS A 32 -2.00 15.08 -47.17
C LYS A 32 -3.33 14.35 -46.93
N ILE A 33 -3.85 13.67 -47.95
CA ILE A 33 -5.11 12.92 -47.88
C ILE A 33 -4.98 11.70 -46.96
N GLY A 34 -3.91 10.92 -47.10
CA GLY A 34 -3.65 9.76 -46.25
C GLY A 34 -3.43 10.16 -44.79
N PHE A 35 -2.67 11.22 -44.55
CA PHE A 35 -2.45 11.77 -43.22
C PHE A 35 -3.77 12.23 -42.57
N ASN A 36 -4.61 12.95 -43.31
CA ASN A 36 -5.94 13.38 -42.83
C ASN A 36 -6.86 12.19 -42.52
N LYS A 37 -6.81 11.12 -43.33
CA LYS A 37 -7.58 9.90 -43.07
C LYS A 37 -7.10 9.20 -41.81
N ALA A 38 -5.78 9.14 -41.56
CA ALA A 38 -5.22 8.61 -40.33
C ALA A 38 -5.64 9.42 -39.11
N MET A 39 -5.56 10.76 -39.20
CA MET A 39 -6.05 11.67 -38.15
C MET A 39 -7.54 11.47 -37.86
N SER A 40 -8.36 11.23 -38.88
CA SER A 40 -9.78 10.93 -38.71
C SER A 40 -10.03 9.54 -38.07
N GLN A 41 -9.18 8.55 -38.29
CA GLN A 41 -9.26 7.28 -37.54
C GLN A 41 -8.90 7.47 -36.06
N LEU A 42 -7.92 8.33 -35.74
CA LEU A 42 -7.62 8.71 -34.35
C LEU A 42 -8.79 9.42 -33.67
N GLU A 43 -9.53 10.26 -34.41
CA GLU A 43 -10.73 10.93 -33.91
C GLU A 43 -11.83 9.96 -33.46
N ASN A 44 -11.83 8.75 -34.02
CA ASN A 44 -12.82 7.71 -33.74
C ASN A 44 -12.27 6.60 -32.81
N GLU A 45 -11.16 6.86 -32.11
CA GLU A 45 -10.47 5.89 -31.23
C GLU A 45 -10.02 4.59 -31.93
N LYS A 46 -9.91 4.62 -33.26
CA LYS A 46 -9.41 3.50 -34.07
C LYS A 46 -7.90 3.61 -34.22
N TYR A 47 -7.21 3.39 -33.10
CA TYR A 47 -5.76 3.61 -32.99
C TYR A 47 -4.96 2.71 -33.93
N ASP A 48 -5.33 1.45 -34.08
CA ASP A 48 -4.66 0.51 -34.98
C ASP A 48 -4.81 0.91 -36.46
N ASP A 49 -6.01 1.34 -36.86
CA ASP A 49 -6.27 1.83 -38.21
C ASP A 49 -5.46 3.09 -38.52
N SER A 50 -5.34 4.00 -37.56
CA SER A 50 -4.47 5.16 -37.72
C SER A 50 -2.99 4.78 -37.78
N ILE A 51 -2.52 3.86 -36.94
CA ILE A 51 -1.11 3.43 -36.93
C ILE A 51 -0.76 2.81 -38.27
N ASN A 52 -1.64 1.97 -38.82
CA ASN A 52 -1.47 1.35 -40.12
C ASN A 52 -1.41 2.40 -41.25
N LEU A 53 -2.35 3.35 -41.28
CA LEU A 53 -2.36 4.43 -42.29
C LEU A 53 -1.11 5.31 -42.22
N LEU A 54 -0.64 5.66 -41.02
CA LEU A 54 0.59 6.45 -40.86
C LEU A 54 1.83 5.61 -41.24
N GLY A 55 1.84 4.32 -40.92
CA GLY A 55 2.88 3.38 -41.34
C GLY A 55 2.96 3.25 -42.86
N ASP A 56 1.84 3.20 -43.56
CA ASP A 56 1.80 3.13 -45.02
C ASP A 56 2.38 4.38 -45.69
N ILE A 57 2.07 5.57 -45.16
CA ILE A 57 2.65 6.83 -45.64
C ILE A 57 4.18 6.83 -45.51
N ILE A 58 4.70 6.30 -44.39
CA ILE A 58 6.15 6.17 -44.15
C ILE A 58 6.78 5.15 -45.10
N ASN A 59 6.09 4.02 -45.34
CA ASN A 59 6.57 2.96 -46.24
C ASN A 59 6.69 3.44 -47.68
N THR A 60 5.75 4.25 -48.15
CA THR A 60 5.81 4.86 -49.48
C THR A 60 6.98 5.84 -49.63
N TYR A 61 7.40 6.48 -48.54
CA TYR A 61 8.43 7.54 -48.58
C TYR A 61 9.87 7.02 -48.43
N PHE A 62 10.13 6.12 -47.48
CA PHE A 62 11.50 5.68 -47.18
C PHE A 62 11.93 4.39 -47.93
N GLY A 63 11.04 3.80 -48.72
CA GLY A 63 11.28 2.53 -49.39
C GLY A 63 11.31 1.33 -48.43
N LYS A 64 11.08 0.12 -48.98
CA LYS A 64 10.89 -1.12 -48.20
C LYS A 64 12.01 -1.43 -47.19
N LYS A 65 13.24 -0.91 -47.36
CA LYS A 65 14.39 -1.21 -46.51
C LYS A 65 14.29 -0.63 -45.08
N ASN A 66 13.84 0.63 -44.93
CA ASN A 66 13.64 1.25 -43.61
C ASN A 66 12.27 0.90 -42.98
N SER A 67 11.30 0.47 -43.80
CA SER A 67 10.02 -0.05 -43.32
C SER A 67 10.16 -1.34 -42.53
N GLY A 68 11.20 -2.14 -42.81
CA GLY A 68 11.47 -3.39 -42.13
C GLY A 68 11.79 -3.18 -40.66
N GLU A 69 12.60 -2.18 -40.31
CA GLU A 69 12.93 -1.87 -38.91
C GLU A 69 11.73 -1.28 -38.16
N ILE A 70 10.99 -0.35 -38.76
CA ILE A 70 9.80 0.24 -38.14
C ILE A 70 8.69 -0.81 -37.97
N LYS A 71 8.43 -1.66 -38.98
CA LYS A 71 7.52 -2.81 -38.82
C LYS A 71 8.03 -3.81 -37.80
N LYS A 72 9.34 -4.06 -37.71
CA LYS A 72 9.92 -4.97 -36.71
C LYS A 72 9.77 -4.40 -35.29
N GLU A 73 9.88 -3.08 -35.09
CA GLU A 73 9.61 -2.43 -33.81
C GLU A 73 8.11 -2.38 -33.48
N ILE A 74 7.23 -2.15 -34.46
CA ILE A 74 5.77 -2.22 -34.30
C ILE A 74 5.33 -3.68 -33.99
N GLU A 75 5.89 -4.68 -34.66
CA GLU A 75 5.60 -6.10 -34.42
C GLU A 75 6.24 -6.63 -33.13
N LYS A 76 7.43 -6.12 -32.73
CA LYS A 76 7.98 -6.33 -31.38
C LYS A 76 7.02 -5.76 -30.34
N ALA A 77 6.61 -4.50 -30.48
CA ALA A 77 5.67 -3.84 -29.57
C ALA A 77 4.31 -4.58 -29.48
N LYS A 78 3.83 -5.17 -30.57
CA LYS A 78 2.63 -6.03 -30.59
C LYS A 78 2.83 -7.39 -29.90
N LYS A 79 4.03 -7.99 -29.99
CA LYS A 79 4.35 -9.29 -29.35
C LYS A 79 4.54 -9.20 -27.83
N PHE A 80 4.95 -8.03 -27.31
CA PHE A 80 5.24 -7.87 -25.89
C PHE A 80 3.98 -7.45 -25.11
N LYS A 81 3.30 -8.43 -24.51
CA LYS A 81 2.42 -8.18 -23.36
C LYS A 81 3.21 -7.38 -22.31
N ALA A 82 2.88 -6.10 -22.17
CA ALA A 82 3.06 -5.25 -20.98
C ALA A 82 4.28 -5.61 -20.09
N ASN A 83 5.49 -5.16 -20.44
CA ASN A 83 6.67 -5.32 -19.57
C ASN A 83 7.51 -4.03 -19.50
N LYS A 84 8.07 -3.76 -18.31
CA LYS A 84 8.97 -2.65 -17.92
C LYS A 84 10.09 -2.38 -18.93
N LYS A 85 10.63 -3.44 -19.56
CA LYS A 85 11.69 -3.32 -20.58
C LYS A 85 11.28 -2.53 -21.84
N VAL A 86 10.02 -2.65 -22.27
CA VAL A 86 9.47 -1.90 -23.43
C VAL A 86 9.23 -0.43 -23.05
N TYR A 87 8.83 -0.20 -21.80
CA TYR A 87 8.69 1.13 -21.23
C TYR A 87 10.05 1.86 -21.19
N ASP A 88 11.10 1.18 -20.75
CA ASP A 88 12.47 1.71 -20.69
C ASP A 88 13.07 1.97 -22.09
N GLU A 89 12.78 1.12 -23.09
CA GLU A 89 13.20 1.33 -24.48
C GLU A 89 12.46 2.50 -25.16
N ALA A 90 11.15 2.63 -24.92
CA ALA A 90 10.38 3.80 -25.37
C ALA A 90 10.90 5.10 -24.74
N LEU A 91 11.30 5.06 -23.47
CA LEU A 91 11.92 6.18 -22.75
C LEU A 91 13.25 6.64 -23.40
N LYS A 92 14.10 5.69 -23.79
CA LYS A 92 15.38 5.98 -24.47
C LYS A 92 15.18 6.66 -25.83
N LEU A 93 14.09 6.34 -26.52
CA LEU A 93 13.72 7.00 -27.77
C LEU A 93 13.21 8.44 -27.56
N PHE A 94 12.41 8.67 -26.51
CA PHE A 94 11.90 10.01 -26.16
C PHE A 94 13.00 10.99 -25.72
N ASN A 95 14.02 10.50 -25.01
CA ASN A 95 15.16 11.31 -24.56
C ASN A 95 16.29 11.44 -25.60
N ASN A 96 16.06 10.99 -26.84
CA ASN A 96 17.05 11.10 -27.90
C ASN A 96 17.16 12.56 -28.37
N LYS A 97 18.38 13.12 -28.38
CA LYS A 97 18.66 14.49 -28.85
C LYS A 97 18.08 14.80 -30.23
N LYS A 98 18.11 13.82 -31.17
CA LYS A 98 17.52 13.97 -32.51
C LYS A 98 15.99 14.07 -32.50
N TYR A 99 15.33 13.45 -31.51
CA TYR A 99 13.88 13.52 -31.33
C TYR A 99 13.46 14.90 -30.83
N LEU A 100 14.18 15.44 -29.85
CA LEU A 100 13.94 16.80 -29.34
C LEU A 100 14.24 17.87 -30.41
N GLU A 101 15.30 17.70 -31.22
CA GLU A 101 15.62 18.55 -32.37
C GLU A 101 14.54 18.53 -33.47
N ALA A 102 13.90 17.37 -33.71
CA ALA A 102 12.79 17.24 -34.65
C ALA A 102 11.52 17.97 -34.16
N ILE A 103 11.22 17.91 -32.85
CA ILE A 103 10.13 18.67 -32.22
C ILE A 103 10.39 20.18 -32.33
N ASP A 104 11.61 20.64 -32.08
CA ASP A 104 11.97 22.06 -32.21
C ASP A 104 11.98 22.53 -33.67
N SER A 105 12.31 21.66 -34.62
CA SER A 105 12.16 21.93 -36.05
C SER A 105 10.69 22.05 -36.46
N PHE A 106 9.79 21.28 -35.83
CA PHE A 106 8.34 21.35 -36.06
C PHE A 106 7.73 22.68 -35.58
N LYS A 107 8.23 23.24 -34.46
CA LYS A 107 7.81 24.56 -33.93
C LYS A 107 8.17 25.73 -34.86
N LYS A 108 9.11 25.52 -35.80
CA LYS A 108 9.60 26.54 -36.75
C LYS A 108 8.80 26.57 -38.06
N ILE A 109 7.79 25.70 -38.24
CA ILE A 109 6.98 25.63 -39.46
C ILE A 109 6.00 26.85 -39.52
N PRO A 110 5.94 27.62 -40.63
CA PRO A 110 5.13 28.83 -40.72
C PRO A 110 3.61 28.63 -40.52
N LYS A 111 2.99 29.58 -39.81
CA LYS A 111 1.58 29.68 -39.32
C LYS A 111 0.44 29.63 -40.37
N TYR A 112 0.57 29.00 -41.53
CA TYR A 112 -0.47 29.08 -42.58
C TYR A 112 -1.68 28.15 -42.39
N ASP A 113 -1.69 27.29 -41.35
CA ASP A 113 -2.92 26.58 -40.92
C ASP A 113 -3.00 26.54 -39.39
N LYS A 114 -2.95 27.73 -38.79
CA LYS A 114 -2.91 27.98 -37.33
C LYS A 114 -3.95 27.14 -36.56
N LYS A 115 -5.17 27.00 -37.07
CA LYS A 115 -6.25 26.20 -36.44
C LYS A 115 -5.93 24.71 -36.37
N ARG A 116 -5.27 24.14 -37.39
CA ARG A 116 -4.94 22.70 -37.42
C ARG A 116 -3.72 22.37 -36.59
N TYR A 117 -2.71 23.26 -36.59
CA TYR A 117 -1.58 23.16 -35.67
C TYR A 117 -2.04 23.25 -34.21
N GLU A 118 -2.91 24.22 -33.89
CA GLU A 118 -3.51 24.37 -32.56
C GLU A 118 -4.36 23.15 -32.17
N LEU A 119 -5.12 22.56 -33.11
CA LEU A 119 -5.91 21.35 -32.87
C LEU A 119 -5.02 20.12 -32.61
N ALA A 120 -3.97 19.92 -33.42
CA ALA A 120 -3.02 18.84 -33.23
C ALA A 120 -2.28 19.00 -31.90
N GLN A 121 -1.83 20.21 -31.57
CA GLN A 121 -1.18 20.51 -30.29
C GLN A 121 -2.13 20.30 -29.11
N LYS A 122 -3.40 20.73 -29.21
CA LYS A 122 -4.43 20.51 -28.18
C LYS A 122 -4.70 19.02 -27.96
N LYS A 123 -4.75 18.23 -29.03
CA LYS A 123 -4.97 16.77 -28.96
C LYS A 123 -3.74 16.01 -28.45
N ILE A 124 -2.53 16.40 -28.87
CA ILE A 124 -1.26 15.90 -28.32
C ILE A 124 -1.17 16.20 -26.83
N ASN A 125 -1.51 17.42 -26.41
CA ASN A 125 -1.54 17.81 -25.00
C ASN A 125 -2.58 16.99 -24.22
N LYS A 126 -3.78 16.74 -24.78
CA LYS A 126 -4.78 15.85 -24.18
C LYS A 126 -4.25 14.41 -24.00
N CYS A 127 -3.58 13.86 -25.01
CA CYS A 127 -2.95 12.54 -24.92
C CYS A 127 -1.80 12.50 -23.89
N LYS A 128 -0.98 13.55 -23.81
CA LYS A 128 0.04 13.71 -22.76
C LYS A 128 -0.60 13.74 -21.37
N SER A 129 -1.67 14.50 -21.17
CA SER A 129 -2.41 14.52 -19.91
C SER A 129 -2.97 13.14 -19.55
N SER A 130 -3.57 12.41 -20.50
CA SER A 130 -4.04 11.03 -20.26
C SER A 130 -2.90 10.06 -19.92
N TYR A 131 -1.75 10.19 -20.59
CA TYR A 131 -0.54 9.39 -20.30
C TYR A 131 -0.02 9.66 -18.89
N ILE A 132 0.04 10.94 -18.49
CA ILE A 132 0.46 11.36 -17.15
C ILE A 132 -0.52 10.85 -16.08
N SER A 133 -1.83 11.02 -16.28
CA SER A 133 -2.85 10.52 -15.35
C SER A 133 -2.74 9.01 -15.13
N LEU A 134 -2.52 8.23 -16.20
CA LEU A 134 -2.35 6.78 -16.07
C LEU A 134 -1.06 6.40 -15.32
N ASN A 135 0.04 7.12 -15.55
CA ASN A 135 1.29 6.87 -14.82
C ASN A 135 1.17 7.26 -13.35
N ILE A 136 0.44 8.32 -13.02
CA ILE A 136 0.12 8.69 -11.63
C ILE A 136 -0.71 7.59 -10.96
N GLU A 137 -1.73 7.07 -11.65
CA GLU A 137 -2.56 5.97 -11.14
C GLU A 137 -1.73 4.69 -10.92
N ASN A 138 -0.88 4.33 -11.89
CA ASN A 138 0.04 3.20 -11.73
C ASN A 138 1.05 3.42 -10.60
N ALA A 139 1.58 4.63 -10.41
CA ALA A 139 2.51 4.92 -9.32
C ALA A 139 1.83 4.82 -7.94
N LYS A 140 0.55 5.23 -7.83
CA LYS A 140 -0.27 5.02 -6.63
C LYS A 140 -0.50 3.54 -6.35
N ASP A 141 -0.81 2.76 -7.38
CA ASP A 141 -0.95 1.31 -7.25
C ASP A 141 0.39 0.65 -6.88
N GLU A 142 1.50 1.09 -7.46
CA GLU A 142 2.84 0.60 -7.14
C GLU A 142 3.20 0.87 -5.68
N ALA A 143 2.90 2.06 -5.15
CA ALA A 143 3.12 2.37 -3.73
C ALA A 143 2.28 1.49 -2.78
N LYS A 144 1.11 1.04 -3.22
CA LYS A 144 0.24 0.16 -2.43
C LYS A 144 0.78 -1.26 -2.30
N TYR A 145 1.59 -1.73 -3.27
CA TYR A 145 2.00 -3.13 -3.38
C TYR A 145 3.52 -3.38 -3.45
N TYR A 146 4.35 -2.38 -3.74
CA TYR A 146 5.81 -2.49 -3.96
C TYR A 146 6.62 -1.45 -3.16
N ASP A 147 7.96 -1.54 -3.26
CA ASP A 147 8.95 -0.65 -2.62
C ASP A 147 8.76 0.84 -3.00
N TYR A 148 8.79 1.72 -2.00
CA TYR A 148 8.65 3.18 -2.11
C TYR A 148 9.64 3.79 -3.12
N ASP A 149 10.84 3.21 -3.25
CA ASP A 149 11.83 3.69 -4.22
C ASP A 149 11.40 3.47 -5.67
N SER A 150 10.62 2.44 -5.94
CA SER A 150 10.04 2.23 -7.28
C SER A 150 8.96 3.27 -7.59
N ALA A 151 8.09 3.58 -6.62
CA ALA A 151 7.05 4.60 -6.78
C ALA A 151 7.64 6.01 -6.98
N LEU A 152 8.68 6.37 -6.22
CA LEU A 152 9.40 7.64 -6.38
C LEU A 152 10.06 7.77 -7.75
N ASN A 153 10.63 6.68 -8.28
CA ASN A 153 11.19 6.66 -9.64
C ASN A 153 10.10 6.84 -10.71
N SER A 154 8.95 6.17 -10.56
CA SER A 154 7.79 6.33 -11.45
C SER A 154 7.27 7.78 -11.44
N ILE A 155 7.20 8.43 -10.27
CA ILE A 155 6.75 9.82 -10.13
C ILE A 155 7.79 10.82 -10.64
N ALA A 156 9.08 10.61 -10.35
CA ALA A 156 10.16 11.45 -10.85
C ALA A 156 10.15 11.49 -12.39
N LEU A 157 9.88 10.35 -13.03
CA LEU A 157 9.73 10.26 -14.47
C LEU A 157 8.50 11.01 -15.01
N VAL A 158 7.38 11.01 -14.28
CA VAL A 158 6.21 11.83 -14.65
C VAL A 158 6.52 13.32 -14.54
N SER A 159 7.25 13.74 -13.50
CA SER A 159 7.62 15.14 -13.29
C SER A 159 8.58 15.70 -14.35
N THR A 160 9.39 14.86 -14.99
CA THR A 160 10.29 15.30 -16.10
C THR A 160 9.56 15.42 -17.44
N LEU A 161 8.49 14.63 -17.65
CA LEU A 161 7.67 14.68 -18.87
C LEU A 161 6.73 15.90 -18.92
N ASP A 162 6.39 16.46 -17.76
CA ASP A 162 5.59 17.67 -17.62
C ASP A 162 6.05 18.44 -16.38
N ALA A 163 7.14 19.18 -16.52
CA ALA A 163 7.75 19.99 -15.46
C ALA A 163 6.79 21.03 -14.82
N ALA A 164 5.57 21.19 -15.34
CA ALA A 164 4.52 22.05 -14.80
C ALA A 164 3.38 21.27 -14.10
N ASN A 165 3.44 19.94 -13.98
CA ASN A 165 2.35 19.16 -13.41
C ASN A 165 2.36 19.16 -11.87
N LYS A 166 1.64 20.13 -11.30
CA LYS A 166 1.46 20.31 -9.86
C LYS A 166 1.04 19.02 -9.12
N ASN A 167 0.26 18.15 -9.74
CA ASN A 167 -0.22 16.92 -9.09
C ASN A 167 0.90 15.88 -8.90
N ALA A 168 1.84 15.78 -9.85
CA ALA A 168 2.97 14.86 -9.71
C ALA A 168 3.96 15.35 -8.63
N THR A 169 4.17 16.66 -8.53
CA THR A 169 4.98 17.28 -7.47
C THR A 169 4.35 17.05 -6.09
N ILE A 170 3.05 17.33 -5.93
CA ILE A 170 2.35 17.10 -4.64
C ILE A 170 2.49 15.65 -4.19
N LEU A 171 2.26 14.69 -5.10
CA LEU A 171 2.40 13.27 -4.77
C LEU A 171 3.84 12.94 -4.38
N ARG A 172 4.83 13.41 -5.14
CA ARG A 172 6.24 13.21 -4.82
C ARG A 172 6.58 13.71 -3.42
N ASP A 173 6.16 14.93 -3.10
CA ASP A 173 6.44 15.57 -1.82
C ASP A 173 5.75 14.81 -0.67
N GLU A 174 4.52 14.34 -0.87
CA GLU A 174 3.81 13.46 0.07
C GLU A 174 4.57 12.15 0.30
N TYR A 175 5.05 11.50 -0.76
CA TYR A 175 5.84 10.25 -0.64
C TYR A 175 7.17 10.47 0.07
N ILE A 176 7.90 11.53 -0.26
CA ILE A 176 9.16 11.88 0.41
C ILE A 176 8.90 12.10 1.89
N LYS A 177 7.87 12.87 2.23
CA LYS A 177 7.49 13.13 3.61
C LYS A 177 7.13 11.85 4.37
N LYS A 178 6.29 10.99 3.79
CA LYS A 178 5.95 9.68 4.36
C LYS A 178 7.24 8.91 4.64
N LYS A 179 8.12 8.78 3.64
CA LYS A 179 9.43 8.11 3.71
C LYS A 179 10.31 8.66 4.83
N GLU A 180 10.45 9.97 4.93
CA GLU A 180 11.23 10.63 5.98
C GLU A 180 10.68 10.38 7.38
N LEU A 181 9.35 10.38 7.52
CA LEU A 181 8.68 10.09 8.80
C LEU A 181 8.77 8.60 9.20
N GLY A 182 8.94 7.68 8.25
CA GLY A 182 8.90 6.25 8.53
C GLY A 182 7.51 5.61 8.48
N PHE A 183 6.47 6.40 8.17
CA PHE A 183 5.07 5.96 8.23
C PHE A 183 4.31 6.23 6.95
N ASP A 184 3.57 5.23 6.48
CA ASP A 184 2.43 5.41 5.60
C ASP A 184 1.20 5.70 6.46
N TYR A 185 0.38 6.64 5.99
CA TYR A 185 -0.78 7.13 6.72
C TYR A 185 -1.88 7.65 5.80
N ASP A 186 -3.11 7.54 6.28
CA ASP A 186 -4.31 8.08 5.65
C ASP A 186 -4.78 9.32 6.41
N ILE A 187 -5.01 10.40 5.66
CA ILE A 187 -5.61 11.63 6.16
C ILE A 187 -7.13 11.49 6.11
N GLN A 188 -7.77 11.43 7.27
CA GLN A 188 -9.22 11.46 7.41
C GLN A 188 -9.70 12.89 7.68
N ALA A 189 -11.01 13.09 7.82
CA ALA A 189 -11.61 14.41 8.00
C ALA A 189 -10.92 15.23 9.11
N ASP A 190 -10.71 14.65 10.29
CA ASP A 190 -10.10 15.31 11.47
C ASP A 190 -9.00 14.49 12.15
N SER A 191 -8.55 13.39 11.54
CA SER A 191 -7.57 12.48 12.14
C SER A 191 -6.59 11.92 11.12
N ILE A 192 -5.48 11.41 11.63
CA ILE A 192 -4.52 10.61 10.88
C ILE A 192 -4.62 9.16 11.36
N LYS A 193 -4.68 8.24 10.40
CA LYS A 193 -4.58 6.80 10.61
C LYS A 193 -3.23 6.32 10.11
N ILE A 194 -2.42 5.70 10.98
CA ILE A 194 -1.19 5.02 10.55
C ILE A 194 -1.58 3.73 9.85
N ILE A 195 -1.17 3.59 8.59
CA ILE A 195 -1.44 2.42 7.76
C ILE A 195 -0.28 1.45 7.82
N LYS A 196 0.97 1.96 7.86
CA LYS A 196 2.15 1.11 7.87
C LYS A 196 3.35 1.83 8.44
N TYR A 197 4.12 1.17 9.29
CA TYR A 197 5.49 1.55 9.60
C TYR A 197 6.45 0.77 8.68
N PHE A 198 7.41 1.44 8.06
CA PHE A 198 8.33 0.78 7.09
C PHE A 198 9.82 0.90 7.44
N ASN A 199 10.17 1.65 8.47
CA ASN A 199 11.56 1.70 8.95
C ASN A 199 11.87 0.47 9.82
N ASN A 200 13.15 0.15 9.98
CA ASN A 200 13.62 -0.97 10.82
C ASN A 200 14.14 -0.50 12.18
N GLY A 201 13.56 0.57 12.73
CA GLY A 201 13.98 1.11 14.03
C GLY A 201 13.63 0.15 15.18
N THR A 202 14.56 -0.01 16.12
CA THR A 202 14.37 -0.80 17.35
C THR A 202 13.49 -0.05 18.37
N GLU A 203 13.52 1.28 18.34
CA GLU A 203 12.71 2.15 19.18
C GLU A 203 11.89 3.07 18.27
N VAL A 204 10.58 2.99 18.37
CA VAL A 204 9.67 3.69 17.45
C VAL A 204 8.84 4.70 18.22
N THR A 205 8.90 5.97 17.82
CA THR A 205 8.00 7.00 18.32
C THR A 205 7.03 7.39 17.22
N ILE A 206 5.73 7.17 17.45
CA ILE A 206 4.70 7.59 16.51
C ILE A 206 4.44 9.09 16.75
N PRO A 207 4.49 9.95 15.72
CA PRO A 207 4.24 11.38 15.88
C PRO A 207 2.85 11.66 16.45
N GLU A 208 2.72 12.65 17.33
CA GLU A 208 1.40 13.12 17.82
C GLU A 208 0.60 13.80 16.69
N VAL A 209 1.28 14.53 15.81
CA VAL A 209 0.66 15.33 14.74
C VAL A 209 1.36 15.08 13.41
N ILE A 210 0.56 14.83 12.37
CA ILE A 210 1.00 14.78 10.97
C ILE A 210 0.06 15.69 10.16
N ASP A 211 0.64 16.58 9.35
CA ASP A 211 -0.13 17.52 8.51
C ASP A 211 -1.13 18.40 9.30
N GLY A 212 -0.75 18.80 10.53
CA GLY A 212 -1.59 19.62 11.40
C GLY A 212 -2.79 18.88 11.99
N LYS A 213 -2.86 17.55 11.82
CA LYS A 213 -3.91 16.68 12.37
C LYS A 213 -3.31 15.68 13.34
N ASN A 214 -4.08 15.34 14.37
CA ASN A 214 -3.64 14.37 15.37
C ASN A 214 -3.62 12.96 14.79
N VAL A 215 -2.62 12.16 15.20
CA VAL A 215 -2.61 10.73 14.96
C VAL A 215 -3.53 10.06 15.97
N ASN A 216 -4.65 9.51 15.52
CA ASN A 216 -5.68 8.96 16.40
C ASN A 216 -5.86 7.45 16.25
N ILE A 217 -5.41 6.87 15.14
CA ILE A 217 -5.70 5.47 14.80
C ILE A 217 -4.39 4.77 14.43
N ILE A 218 -4.12 3.66 15.13
CA ILE A 218 -3.15 2.66 14.68
C ILE A 218 -3.91 1.64 13.84
N GLY A 219 -3.63 1.61 12.54
CA GLY A 219 -4.38 0.78 11.60
C GLY A 219 -4.07 -0.70 11.71
N GLU A 220 -4.99 -1.49 11.15
CA GLU A 220 -4.86 -2.94 11.02
C GLU A 220 -3.52 -3.31 10.39
N GLU A 221 -2.81 -4.26 11.02
CA GLU A 221 -1.49 -4.75 10.57
C GLU A 221 -0.40 -3.67 10.35
N SER A 222 -0.57 -2.46 10.89
CA SER A 222 0.35 -1.33 10.60
C SER A 222 1.80 -1.56 11.03
N PHE A 223 2.04 -2.41 12.03
CA PHE A 223 3.36 -2.84 12.49
C PHE A 223 3.63 -4.33 12.24
N PHE A 224 2.93 -4.96 11.28
CA PHE A 224 3.07 -6.38 10.97
C PHE A 224 4.53 -6.81 10.73
N GLN A 225 4.99 -7.80 11.50
CA GLN A 225 6.32 -8.42 11.39
C GLN A 225 7.52 -7.48 11.58
N HIS A 226 7.39 -6.41 12.36
CA HIS A 226 8.56 -5.63 12.82
C HIS A 226 9.33 -6.41 13.89
N LYS A 227 10.21 -7.32 13.43
CA LYS A 227 10.88 -8.31 14.28
C LYS A 227 11.90 -7.71 15.24
N ASP A 228 12.49 -6.57 14.87
CA ASP A 228 13.58 -5.93 15.62
C ASP A 228 13.08 -4.76 16.50
N MET A 229 11.80 -4.41 16.42
CA MET A 229 11.21 -3.34 17.24
C MET A 229 11.05 -3.82 18.68
N ILE A 230 11.82 -3.23 19.59
CA ILE A 230 11.85 -3.51 21.03
C ILE A 230 10.80 -2.69 21.78
N SER A 231 10.60 -1.43 21.35
CA SER A 231 9.64 -0.53 21.99
C SER A 231 8.92 0.36 20.98
N VAL A 232 7.68 0.71 21.31
CA VAL A 232 6.86 1.68 20.57
C VAL A 232 6.18 2.65 21.53
N ILE A 233 6.34 3.95 21.26
CA ILE A 233 5.70 5.03 22.00
C ILE A 233 4.48 5.50 21.20
N LEU A 234 3.30 5.28 21.78
CA LEU A 234 2.02 5.71 21.22
C LEU A 234 1.66 7.12 21.72
N PRO A 235 1.22 8.04 20.84
CA PRO A 235 0.81 9.38 21.24
C PRO A 235 -0.45 9.35 22.10
N GLN A 236 -0.65 10.38 22.92
CA GLN A 236 -1.82 10.43 23.82
C GLN A 236 -3.12 10.66 23.05
N SER A 237 -3.04 11.18 21.82
CA SER A 237 -4.16 11.31 20.90
C SER A 237 -4.73 10.00 20.37
N ILE A 238 -4.06 8.84 20.53
CA ILE A 238 -4.59 7.57 20.02
C ILE A 238 -5.93 7.24 20.68
N THR A 239 -6.95 7.02 19.86
CA THR A 239 -8.30 6.61 20.26
C THR A 239 -8.64 5.18 19.85
N SER A 240 -7.93 4.61 18.87
CA SER A 240 -8.17 3.25 18.38
C SER A 240 -6.87 2.54 18.00
N ILE A 241 -6.75 1.27 18.39
CA ILE A 241 -5.70 0.34 17.91
C ILE A 241 -6.42 -0.80 17.22
N GLU A 242 -6.36 -0.87 15.90
CA GLU A 242 -7.12 -1.86 15.12
C GLU A 242 -6.51 -3.28 15.21
N GLY A 243 -7.20 -4.25 14.60
CA GLY A 243 -6.85 -5.67 14.71
C GLY A 243 -5.45 -5.97 14.21
N SER A 244 -4.76 -6.90 14.87
CA SER A 244 -3.41 -7.34 14.46
C SER A 244 -2.38 -6.21 14.28
N ALA A 245 -2.60 -5.01 14.86
CA ALA A 245 -1.75 -3.84 14.65
C ALA A 245 -0.24 -4.12 14.85
N PHE A 246 0.12 -4.91 15.86
CA PHE A 246 1.49 -5.31 16.20
C PHE A 246 1.72 -6.82 15.99
N TYR A 247 1.00 -7.44 15.06
CA TYR A 247 1.12 -8.88 14.82
C TYR A 247 2.55 -9.29 14.45
N ARG A 248 3.10 -10.28 15.17
CA ARG A 248 4.48 -10.80 15.00
C ARG A 248 5.58 -9.75 15.22
N CYS A 249 5.37 -8.74 16.08
CA CYS A 249 6.46 -7.91 16.59
C CYS A 249 7.27 -8.71 17.63
N TYR A 250 8.13 -9.63 17.17
CA TYR A 250 8.76 -10.64 18.02
C TYR A 250 9.65 -10.09 19.13
N SER A 251 10.30 -8.94 18.92
CA SER A 251 11.15 -8.31 19.94
C SER A 251 10.45 -7.28 20.81
N LEU A 252 9.16 -6.98 20.56
CA LEU A 252 8.44 -5.96 21.33
C LEU A 252 8.32 -6.42 22.79
N GLU A 253 8.97 -5.73 23.71
CA GLU A 253 9.05 -6.16 25.11
C GLU A 253 7.92 -5.59 25.98
N LYS A 254 7.55 -4.33 25.71
CA LYS A 254 6.55 -3.57 26.47
C LYS A 254 5.78 -2.63 25.55
N ILE A 255 4.51 -2.41 25.88
CA ILE A 255 3.68 -1.38 25.26
C ILE A 255 2.80 -0.71 26.31
N THR A 256 2.57 0.61 26.16
CA THR A 256 1.63 1.35 27.00
C THR A 256 0.41 1.77 26.18
N ILE A 257 -0.79 1.39 26.63
CA ILE A 257 -2.07 1.82 26.06
C ILE A 257 -2.39 3.24 26.57
N PRO A 258 -2.43 4.27 25.68
CA PRO A 258 -2.71 5.65 26.08
C PRO A 258 -4.10 5.85 26.69
N LYS A 259 -4.29 6.96 27.40
CA LYS A 259 -5.53 7.26 28.13
C LYS A 259 -6.79 7.35 27.27
N ASN A 260 -6.63 7.78 26.02
CA ASN A 260 -7.75 8.08 25.13
C ASN A 260 -8.17 6.86 24.28
N VAL A 261 -7.48 5.72 24.39
CA VAL A 261 -7.86 4.52 23.62
C VAL A 261 -9.21 4.01 24.08
N LYS A 262 -10.16 3.96 23.14
CA LYS A 262 -11.54 3.53 23.35
C LYS A 262 -11.81 2.15 22.79
N GLN A 263 -11.08 1.77 21.75
CA GLN A 263 -11.31 0.55 21.00
C GLN A 263 -9.98 -0.13 20.71
N MET A 264 -9.99 -1.46 20.88
CA MET A 264 -8.95 -2.33 20.37
C MET A 264 -9.61 -3.37 19.47
N GLY A 265 -9.03 -3.58 18.29
CA GLY A 265 -9.46 -4.65 17.41
C GLY A 265 -9.07 -6.02 17.96
N ASN A 266 -9.40 -7.08 17.21
CA ASN A 266 -9.01 -8.42 17.59
C ASN A 266 -7.48 -8.54 17.60
N ASN A 267 -6.90 -8.95 18.72
CA ASN A 267 -5.51 -9.40 18.78
C ASN A 267 -4.43 -8.41 18.33
N PRO A 268 -4.40 -7.18 18.85
CA PRO A 268 -3.39 -6.21 18.43
C PRO A 268 -1.96 -6.67 18.73
N PHE A 269 -1.75 -7.58 19.69
CA PHE A 269 -0.41 -8.03 20.16
C PHE A 269 -0.09 -9.51 19.86
N PHE A 270 -0.82 -10.14 18.95
CA PHE A 270 -0.66 -11.58 18.72
C PHE A 270 0.72 -11.93 18.13
N ARG A 271 1.36 -12.98 18.66
CA ARG A 271 2.73 -13.40 18.35
C ARG A 271 3.81 -12.35 18.68
N CYS A 272 3.57 -11.47 19.65
CA CYS A 272 4.63 -10.67 20.27
C CYS A 272 5.35 -11.49 21.34
N SER A 273 6.19 -12.42 20.92
CA SER A 273 6.79 -13.44 21.81
C SER A 273 7.70 -12.90 22.92
N SER A 274 8.24 -11.69 22.77
CA SER A 274 9.04 -11.03 23.83
C SER A 274 8.20 -10.09 24.70
N LEU A 275 6.90 -9.92 24.41
CA LEU A 275 6.06 -8.98 25.15
C LEU A 275 5.80 -9.53 26.54
N THR A 276 6.40 -8.87 27.54
CA THR A 276 6.31 -9.29 28.95
C THR A 276 5.30 -8.46 29.74
N HIS A 277 4.94 -7.28 29.22
CA HIS A 277 4.14 -6.32 29.95
C HIS A 277 3.32 -5.40 29.02
N ILE A 278 2.02 -5.32 29.28
CA ILE A 278 1.12 -4.33 28.67
C ILE A 278 0.70 -3.35 29.78
N SER A 279 1.21 -2.13 29.72
CA SER A 279 0.82 -1.06 30.63
C SER A 279 -0.43 -0.36 30.11
N VAL A 280 -1.24 0.21 31.01
CA VAL A 280 -2.37 1.07 30.65
C VAL A 280 -2.24 2.40 31.40
N ALA A 281 -2.47 3.52 30.72
CA ALA A 281 -2.46 4.84 31.36
C ALA A 281 -3.48 4.89 32.52
N PRO A 282 -3.14 5.44 33.71
CA PRO A 282 -4.00 5.39 34.91
C PRO A 282 -5.40 5.99 34.75
N ASP A 283 -5.57 6.91 33.82
CA ASP A 283 -6.82 7.61 33.53
C ASP A 283 -7.59 7.06 32.33
N ASN A 284 -7.13 5.95 31.72
CA ASN A 284 -7.88 5.24 30.68
C ASN A 284 -9.22 4.75 31.26
N LYS A 285 -10.31 4.97 30.52
CA LYS A 285 -11.68 4.66 30.96
C LYS A 285 -12.24 3.34 30.42
N ASN A 286 -11.52 2.69 29.51
CA ASN A 286 -11.99 1.52 28.76
C ASN A 286 -11.16 0.27 29.07
N PHE A 287 -9.89 0.46 29.43
CA PHE A 287 -8.95 -0.62 29.67
C PHE A 287 -8.25 -0.43 31.00
N SER A 288 -7.75 -1.53 31.55
CA SER A 288 -6.91 -1.52 32.73
C SER A 288 -5.91 -2.68 32.66
N GLU A 289 -4.90 -2.65 33.51
CA GLU A 289 -3.96 -3.76 33.64
C GLU A 289 -3.86 -4.25 35.09
N LEU A 290 -3.38 -5.48 35.24
CA LEU A 290 -2.90 -6.04 36.50
C LEU A 290 -1.68 -6.91 36.21
N ASP A 291 -0.55 -6.60 36.82
CA ASP A 291 0.73 -7.30 36.62
C ASP A 291 1.13 -7.43 35.14
N GLY A 292 0.83 -6.39 34.35
CA GLY A 292 1.10 -6.31 32.91
C GLY A 292 0.16 -7.11 32.03
N VAL A 293 -0.88 -7.72 32.60
CA VAL A 293 -1.94 -8.42 31.86
C VAL A 293 -3.08 -7.43 31.58
N LEU A 294 -3.59 -7.44 30.35
CA LEU A 294 -4.56 -6.47 29.86
C LEU A 294 -6.00 -6.96 30.08
N TYR A 295 -6.84 -6.04 30.57
CA TYR A 295 -8.26 -6.24 30.82
C TYR A 295 -9.07 -5.05 30.31
N ASN A 296 -10.39 -5.21 30.28
CA ASN A 296 -11.29 -4.05 30.25
C ASN A 296 -11.20 -3.25 31.57
N ASN A 297 -11.86 -2.08 31.60
CA ASN A 297 -11.72 -1.11 32.68
C ASN A 297 -12.02 -1.67 34.08
N ASP A 298 -13.08 -2.47 34.22
CA ASP A 298 -13.51 -3.07 35.50
C ASP A 298 -12.87 -4.44 35.78
N LYS A 299 -11.97 -4.91 34.91
CA LYS A 299 -11.32 -6.22 34.97
C LYS A 299 -12.29 -7.41 34.97
N SER A 300 -13.46 -7.24 34.36
CA SER A 300 -14.43 -8.34 34.13
C SER A 300 -14.11 -9.18 32.89
N VAL A 301 -13.27 -8.69 31.98
CA VAL A 301 -12.84 -9.39 30.76
C VAL A 301 -11.32 -9.43 30.70
N LEU A 302 -10.74 -10.63 30.62
CA LEU A 302 -9.32 -10.84 30.31
C LEU A 302 -9.14 -10.70 28.79
N LEU A 303 -8.40 -9.69 28.34
CA LEU A 303 -8.25 -9.35 26.93
C LEU A 303 -6.94 -9.84 26.33
N ALA A 304 -5.82 -9.73 27.06
CA ALA A 304 -4.54 -10.22 26.58
C ALA A 304 -3.57 -10.51 27.73
N TYR A 305 -3.02 -11.72 27.70
CA TYR A 305 -1.88 -12.17 28.48
C TYR A 305 -0.62 -12.06 27.59
N PRO A 306 0.40 -11.28 28.00
CA PRO A 306 1.61 -11.12 27.21
C PRO A 306 2.38 -12.45 27.03
N GLU A 307 2.63 -12.85 25.77
CA GLU A 307 3.23 -14.15 25.41
C GLU A 307 4.65 -14.36 25.98
N GLY A 308 5.40 -13.28 26.20
CA GLY A 308 6.75 -13.30 26.75
C GLY A 308 6.83 -13.36 28.29
N LYS A 309 5.69 -13.34 29.01
CA LYS A 309 5.72 -13.49 30.47
C LYS A 309 6.37 -14.82 30.87
N THR A 310 7.25 -14.76 31.87
CA THR A 310 8.06 -15.90 32.32
C THR A 310 7.40 -16.71 33.44
N ASN A 311 6.23 -16.28 33.93
CA ASN A 311 5.49 -16.99 34.98
C ASN A 311 5.04 -18.38 34.48
N GLU A 312 5.34 -19.42 35.25
CA GLU A 312 4.87 -20.77 34.94
C GLU A 312 3.39 -21.00 35.30
N SER A 313 2.85 -20.15 36.18
CA SER A 313 1.46 -20.20 36.61
C SER A 313 0.83 -18.81 36.58
N PHE A 314 -0.44 -18.75 36.19
CA PHE A 314 -1.26 -17.54 36.19
C PHE A 314 -2.60 -17.81 36.87
N THR A 315 -2.98 -16.97 37.83
CA THR A 315 -4.31 -17.00 38.44
C THR A 315 -5.15 -15.90 37.82
N VAL A 316 -6.24 -16.29 37.16
CA VAL A 316 -7.22 -15.35 36.64
C VAL A 316 -7.88 -14.63 37.84
N PRO A 317 -7.90 -13.29 37.89
CA PRO A 317 -8.50 -12.56 39.00
C PRO A 317 -9.99 -12.88 39.19
N ASN A 318 -10.47 -12.88 40.45
CA ASN A 318 -11.88 -13.11 40.79
C ASN A 318 -12.85 -12.04 40.25
N SER A 319 -12.34 -10.93 39.71
CA SER A 319 -13.18 -9.95 38.99
C SER A 319 -13.57 -10.43 37.60
N VAL A 320 -12.80 -11.34 36.99
CA VAL A 320 -12.98 -11.77 35.59
C VAL A 320 -14.17 -12.69 35.47
N ILE A 321 -15.12 -12.33 34.62
CA ILE A 321 -16.30 -13.11 34.27
C ILE A 321 -16.12 -13.78 32.90
N LYS A 322 -15.30 -13.16 32.03
CA LYS A 322 -15.04 -13.59 30.66
C LYS A 322 -13.55 -13.68 30.34
N ILE A 323 -13.15 -14.74 29.64
CA ILE A 323 -11.86 -14.82 28.96
C ILE A 323 -12.10 -14.59 27.47
N ASP A 324 -11.52 -13.54 26.90
CA ASP A 324 -11.60 -13.31 25.46
C ASP A 324 -10.89 -14.45 24.71
N GLY A 325 -11.44 -14.84 23.56
CA GLY A 325 -11.01 -15.99 22.80
C GLY A 325 -9.52 -16.04 22.48
N PRO A 326 -8.85 -14.89 22.27
CA PRO A 326 -7.44 -14.90 22.02
C PRO A 326 -6.58 -14.31 23.15
N ALA A 327 -7.12 -14.28 24.38
CA ALA A 327 -6.42 -13.73 25.53
C ALA A 327 -5.02 -14.32 25.74
N PHE A 328 -4.78 -15.60 25.44
CA PHE A 328 -3.47 -16.26 25.62
C PHE A 328 -2.59 -16.30 24.35
N GLY A 329 -2.95 -15.53 23.32
CA GLY A 329 -2.14 -15.35 22.12
C GLY A 329 -1.91 -16.63 21.32
N TYR A 330 -0.76 -16.72 20.66
CA TYR A 330 -0.35 -17.92 19.91
C TYR A 330 0.42 -18.89 20.80
N HIS A 331 1.44 -18.43 21.51
CA HIS A 331 2.29 -19.32 22.31
C HIS A 331 2.89 -18.62 23.53
N CYS A 332 2.37 -18.95 24.71
CA CYS A 332 2.98 -18.57 25.98
C CYS A 332 4.02 -19.62 26.40
N GLU A 333 5.28 -19.48 25.96
CA GLU A 333 6.32 -20.52 26.08
C GLU A 333 6.56 -21.01 27.52
N LYS A 334 6.46 -20.12 28.51
CA LYS A 334 6.74 -20.45 29.92
C LYS A 334 5.51 -20.82 30.73
N LEU A 335 4.32 -20.40 30.31
CA LEU A 335 3.10 -20.64 31.05
C LEU A 335 2.72 -22.12 30.97
N LYS A 336 2.53 -22.77 32.12
CA LYS A 336 2.19 -24.19 32.23
C LYS A 336 0.86 -24.41 32.94
N THR A 337 0.47 -23.51 33.83
CA THR A 337 -0.75 -23.66 34.63
C THR A 337 -1.57 -22.38 34.62
N ILE A 338 -2.88 -22.51 34.41
CA ILE A 338 -3.81 -21.39 34.53
C ILE A 338 -4.87 -21.77 35.55
N ILE A 339 -4.94 -21.02 36.65
CA ILE A 339 -5.94 -21.19 37.70
C ILE A 339 -7.12 -20.28 37.37
N ILE A 340 -8.26 -20.91 37.09
CA ILE A 340 -9.49 -20.24 36.66
C ILE A 340 -10.51 -20.35 37.81
N PRO A 341 -10.97 -19.21 38.38
CA PRO A 341 -11.97 -19.21 39.43
C PRO A 341 -13.36 -19.49 38.85
N SER A 342 -14.27 -20.00 39.69
CA SER A 342 -15.59 -20.47 39.24
C SER A 342 -16.55 -19.38 38.77
N ASN A 343 -16.21 -18.10 38.98
CA ASN A 343 -16.98 -16.96 38.51
C ASN A 343 -16.69 -16.62 37.03
N VAL A 344 -15.66 -17.23 36.42
CA VAL A 344 -15.46 -17.17 34.96
C VAL A 344 -16.48 -18.10 34.32
N ILE A 345 -17.40 -17.53 33.55
CA ILE A 345 -18.55 -18.24 32.96
C ILE A 345 -18.67 -18.03 31.45
N ASP A 346 -17.92 -17.08 30.86
CA ASP A 346 -17.89 -16.85 29.43
C ASP A 346 -16.49 -17.16 28.88
N PHE A 347 -16.44 -18.10 27.94
CA PHE A 347 -15.24 -18.62 27.28
C PHE A 347 -15.48 -18.63 25.77
N PRO A 348 -14.41 -18.59 24.94
CA PRO A 348 -14.56 -18.87 23.52
C PRO A 348 -15.18 -20.25 23.27
N ASP A 349 -15.86 -20.37 22.14
CA ASP A 349 -16.43 -21.61 21.61
C ASP A 349 -15.37 -22.52 20.95
N TYR A 350 -14.10 -22.12 20.97
CA TYR A 350 -12.95 -22.84 20.44
C TYR A 350 -11.81 -22.93 21.45
N ASN A 351 -10.84 -23.82 21.20
CA ASN A 351 -9.64 -23.95 22.00
C ASN A 351 -8.73 -22.72 21.85
N MET A 352 -8.61 -21.92 22.90
CA MET A 352 -7.75 -20.73 22.94
C MET A 352 -6.24 -21.01 22.98
N PHE A 353 -5.81 -22.27 23.11
CA PHE A 353 -4.39 -22.65 23.18
C PHE A 353 -3.95 -23.37 21.91
N VAL A 354 -2.90 -22.86 21.27
CA VAL A 354 -2.30 -23.52 20.10
C VAL A 354 -1.55 -24.80 20.49
N TYR A 355 -0.98 -24.83 21.70
CA TYR A 355 -0.23 -25.96 22.25
C TYR A 355 -0.91 -26.45 23.54
N PRO A 356 -2.11 -27.06 23.45
CA PRO A 356 -2.92 -27.41 24.61
C PRO A 356 -2.24 -28.39 25.56
N ASP A 357 -1.38 -29.28 25.05
CA ASP A 357 -0.66 -30.27 25.86
C ASP A 357 0.36 -29.66 26.84
N GLN A 358 0.76 -28.40 26.61
CA GLN A 358 1.70 -27.67 27.46
C GLN A 358 1.02 -26.93 28.61
N ILE A 359 -0.31 -26.83 28.60
CA ILE A 359 -1.10 -26.07 29.56
C ILE A 359 -1.97 -27.02 30.38
N THR A 360 -1.97 -26.83 31.70
CA THR A 360 -2.92 -27.46 32.64
C THR A 360 -3.85 -26.39 33.20
N LEU A 361 -5.16 -26.57 33.02
CA LEU A 361 -6.16 -25.70 33.64
C LEU A 361 -6.47 -26.19 35.06
N LYS A 362 -6.27 -25.35 36.06
CA LYS A 362 -6.78 -25.59 37.41
C LYS A 362 -8.15 -24.94 37.54
N VAL A 363 -9.19 -25.74 37.71
CA VAL A 363 -10.59 -25.31 37.68
C VAL A 363 -11.34 -25.87 38.89
N LYS A 364 -12.42 -25.20 39.31
CA LYS A 364 -13.29 -25.77 40.35
C LYS A 364 -14.14 -26.88 39.74
N SER A 365 -14.32 -27.99 40.46
CA SER A 365 -15.20 -29.07 40.00
C SER A 365 -16.64 -28.57 39.80
N GLY A 366 -17.25 -28.95 38.68
CA GLY A 366 -18.58 -28.53 38.24
C GLY A 366 -18.63 -27.13 37.60
N SER A 367 -17.51 -26.41 37.51
CA SER A 367 -17.49 -25.05 36.92
C SER A 367 -17.59 -25.08 35.39
N VAL A 368 -17.95 -23.92 34.82
CA VAL A 368 -17.90 -23.71 33.36
C VAL A 368 -16.48 -23.90 32.83
N GLY A 369 -15.45 -23.54 33.61
CA GLY A 369 -14.05 -23.81 33.25
C GLY A 369 -13.74 -25.30 33.10
N GLU A 370 -14.29 -26.16 33.97
CA GLU A 370 -14.15 -27.62 33.82
C GLU A 370 -14.88 -28.14 32.57
N GLN A 371 -16.06 -27.62 32.29
CA GLN A 371 -16.81 -27.96 31.06
C GLN A 371 -16.02 -27.53 29.81
N TYR A 372 -15.49 -26.31 29.79
CA TYR A 372 -14.67 -25.79 28.70
C TYR A 372 -13.44 -26.67 28.46
N ALA A 373 -12.74 -27.07 29.53
CA ALA A 373 -11.59 -27.96 29.44
C ALA A 373 -11.95 -29.31 28.83
N LYS A 374 -13.06 -29.93 29.27
CA LYS A 374 -13.56 -31.20 28.75
C LYS A 374 -13.94 -31.10 27.27
N THR A 375 -14.71 -30.08 26.89
CA THR A 375 -15.16 -29.85 25.50
C THR A 375 -14.01 -29.67 24.53
N ASN A 376 -12.92 -29.03 24.97
CA ASN A 376 -11.75 -28.73 24.14
C ASN A 376 -10.60 -29.73 24.32
N ASN A 377 -10.82 -30.87 24.99
CA ASN A 377 -9.82 -31.89 25.28
C ASN A 377 -8.54 -31.34 25.95
N LEU A 378 -8.69 -30.35 26.83
CA LEU A 378 -7.57 -29.74 27.55
C LEU A 378 -7.23 -30.54 28.81
N LYS A 379 -5.95 -30.57 29.18
CA LYS A 379 -5.53 -31.10 30.48
C LYS A 379 -6.04 -30.18 31.59
N PHE A 380 -6.70 -30.74 32.61
CA PHE A 380 -7.16 -29.98 33.77
C PHE A 380 -7.04 -30.75 35.08
N GLU A 381 -6.97 -29.99 36.18
CA GLU A 381 -6.95 -30.47 37.57
C GLU A 381 -8.05 -29.74 38.35
N ASN A 382 -8.81 -30.47 39.16
CA ASN A 382 -9.84 -29.88 40.01
C ASN A 382 -9.24 -29.41 41.35
N TYR A 383 -9.75 -28.29 41.88
CA TYR A 383 -9.45 -27.80 43.23
C TYR A 383 -10.71 -27.43 44.02
#